data_AF-A0A9X1VBJ0-F1
#
_entry.id   AF-A0A9X1VBJ0-F1
#
_cell.length_a   1.000
_cell.length_b   1.000
_cell.length_c   1.000
_cell.angle_alpha   90.00
_cell.angle_beta   90.00
_cell.angle_gamma   90.00
#
_symmetry.space_group_name_H-M   'P 1'
#
loop_
_entity.id
_entity.type
_entity.pdbx_description
1 polymer ?
#
loop_
_entity_poly.entity_id
_entity_poly.type
_entity_poly.pdbx_seq_one_letter_code
_entity_poly.pdbx_strand_id
1 'polypeptide(L)'
;MPYFIRHTPGARPVEATQWFPGQELPGVSAESAGHPGGGGLLPVPPHAYVHTRKGILTVFAGDWIITEPNGELHVCQHRLFEQNYAPVEVDTEPGPAAPSPIETGI
;
A
#
# COMPACT_ATOMS: atom_id res chain seq x y z
N MET A 1 4.58 -8.16 -2.15
CA MET A 1 3.72 -7.09 -1.59
C MET A 1 2.43 -7.74 -1.08
N PRO A 2 1.87 -7.29 0.05
CA PRO A 2 0.63 -7.87 0.56
C PRO A 2 -0.55 -7.51 -0.35
N TYR A 3 -1.34 -8.51 -0.71
CA TYR A 3 -2.56 -8.35 -1.50
C TYR A 3 -3.78 -8.36 -0.59
N PHE A 4 -4.77 -7.56 -0.95
CA PHE A 4 -6.01 -7.41 -0.21
C PHE A 4 -7.19 -7.46 -1.15
N ILE A 5 -8.34 -7.92 -0.67
CA ILE A 5 -9.58 -7.94 -1.45
C ILE A 5 -10.66 -7.13 -0.72
N ARG A 6 -11.41 -6.32 -1.46
CA ARG A 6 -12.55 -5.59 -0.88
C ARG A 6 -13.67 -6.54 -0.50
N HIS A 7 -14.43 -6.21 0.54
CA HIS A 7 -15.68 -6.91 0.92
C HIS A 7 -16.85 -6.72 -0.07
N THR A 8 -16.58 -6.23 -1.28
CA THR A 8 -17.59 -6.04 -2.34
C THR A 8 -17.63 -7.27 -3.24
N PRO A 9 -18.82 -7.82 -3.57
CA PRO A 9 -18.92 -8.97 -4.47
C PRO A 9 -18.31 -8.64 -5.84
N GLY A 10 -17.45 -9.53 -6.34
CA GLY A 10 -16.74 -9.35 -7.61
C GLY A 10 -15.52 -8.41 -7.55
N ALA A 11 -15.10 -7.99 -6.35
CA ALA A 11 -13.85 -7.24 -6.19
C ALA A 11 -12.64 -8.06 -6.61
N ARG A 12 -11.65 -7.38 -7.21
CA ARG A 12 -10.36 -7.98 -7.54
C ARG A 12 -9.38 -7.76 -6.39
N PRO A 13 -8.38 -8.65 -6.23
CA PRO A 13 -7.25 -8.37 -5.36
C PRO A 13 -6.53 -7.09 -5.79
N VAL A 14 -6.17 -6.27 -4.81
CA VAL A 14 -5.41 -5.03 -4.97
C VAL A 14 -4.15 -5.11 -4.12
N GLU A 15 -3.12 -4.41 -4.53
CA GLU A 15 -1.92 -4.23 -3.71
C GLU A 15 -2.17 -3.05 -2.78
N ALA A 16 -1.85 -3.19 -1.49
CA ALA A 16 -1.95 -2.07 -0.57
C ALA A 16 -0.74 -2.04 0.34
N THR A 17 -0.19 -0.85 0.55
CA THR A 17 0.94 -0.64 1.46
C THR A 17 0.61 0.48 2.42
N GLN A 18 0.78 0.23 3.71
CA GLN A 18 0.67 1.26 4.73
C GLN A 18 1.86 2.21 4.62
N TRP A 19 1.59 3.51 4.58
CA TRP A 19 2.63 4.53 4.42
C TRP A 19 3.00 5.16 5.77
N PHE A 20 4.30 5.38 5.97
CA PHE A 20 4.84 6.10 7.12
C PHE A 20 5.85 7.18 6.67
N PRO A 21 6.02 8.25 7.46
CA PRO A 21 7.02 9.28 7.19
C PRO A 21 8.42 8.70 6.98
N GLY A 22 9.09 9.12 5.90
CA GLY A 22 10.41 8.59 5.51
C GLY A 22 10.35 7.37 4.59
N GLN A 23 9.17 6.82 4.32
CA GLN A 23 8.99 5.74 3.35
C GLN A 23 8.77 6.31 1.95
N GLU A 24 9.59 5.87 0.99
CA GLU A 24 9.40 6.14 -0.43
C GLU A 24 8.51 5.07 -1.05
N LEU A 25 7.41 5.49 -1.67
CA LEU A 25 6.48 4.60 -2.37
C LEU A 25 6.23 5.12 -3.79
N PRO A 26 6.02 4.24 -4.78
CA PRO A 26 5.74 4.65 -6.15
C PRO A 26 4.53 5.59 -6.22
N GLY A 27 4.71 6.76 -6.82
CA GLY A 27 3.65 7.78 -6.96
C GLY A 27 3.32 8.57 -5.69
N VAL A 28 4.11 8.41 -4.62
CA VAL A 28 3.97 9.11 -3.35
C VAL A 28 5.14 10.09 -3.19
N SER A 29 4.82 11.37 -3.18
CA SER A 29 5.81 12.44 -3.03
C SER A 29 5.73 13.02 -1.62
N ALA A 30 6.82 12.92 -0.87
CA ALA A 30 6.95 13.53 0.46
C ALA A 30 7.18 15.05 0.41
N GLU A 31 7.37 15.62 -0.79
CA GLU A 31 7.53 17.06 -0.94
C GLU A 31 6.30 17.77 -0.38
N SER A 32 6.50 18.61 0.64
CA SER A 32 5.53 19.65 0.99
C SER A 32 5.17 20.35 -0.32
N ALA A 33 3.95 20.19 -0.81
CA ALA A 33 3.43 20.98 -1.92
C ALA A 33 3.66 22.43 -1.49
N GLY A 34 4.72 23.03 -2.03
CA GLY A 34 5.32 24.23 -1.47
C GLY A 34 4.20 25.22 -1.24
N HIS A 35 3.92 25.54 0.02
CA HIS A 35 2.93 26.54 0.34
C HIS A 35 3.69 27.86 0.30
N PRO A 36 3.64 28.65 -0.80
CA PRO A 36 4.24 29.97 -0.81
C PRO A 36 3.46 30.85 0.17
N GLY A 37 3.93 30.96 1.41
CA GLY A 37 3.34 31.82 2.43
C GLY A 37 3.08 31.19 3.80
N GLY A 38 3.45 29.93 4.03
CA GLY A 38 3.27 29.25 5.32
C GLY A 38 4.22 29.74 6.43
N GLY A 39 4.12 31.00 6.86
CA GLY A 39 4.78 31.53 8.06
C GLY A 39 4.18 31.01 9.38
N GLY A 40 3.78 29.75 9.42
CA GLY A 40 3.17 29.12 10.59
C GLY A 40 4.23 28.48 11.46
N LEU A 41 4.43 29.01 12.67
CA LEU A 41 5.33 28.50 13.72
C LEU A 41 4.89 27.14 14.32
N LEU A 42 4.04 26.38 13.64
CA LEU A 42 3.55 25.09 14.11
C LEU A 42 4.14 23.96 13.24
N PRO A 43 4.67 22.89 13.86
CA PRO A 43 5.10 21.72 13.13
C PRO A 43 3.89 21.11 12.43
N VAL A 44 3.82 21.25 11.11
CA VAL A 44 2.83 20.55 10.29
C VAL A 44 3.18 19.06 10.39
N PRO A 45 2.23 18.17 10.76
CA PRO A 45 2.52 16.75 10.84
C PRO A 45 3.05 16.25 9.49
N PRO A 46 4.02 15.31 9.47
CA PRO A 46 4.56 14.79 8.23
C PRO A 46 3.45 14.13 7.43
N HIS A 47 3.17 14.67 6.24
CA HIS A 47 2.20 14.17 5.29
C HIS A 47 2.87 14.08 3.92
N ALA A 48 2.39 13.17 3.09
CA ALA A 48 2.81 13.03 1.70
C ALA A 48 1.64 13.29 0.75
N TYR A 49 1.94 13.36 -0.54
CA TYR A 49 0.97 13.57 -1.59
C TYR A 49 1.01 12.45 -2.61
N VAL A 50 -0.15 11.98 -3.03
CA VAL A 50 -0.31 10.99 -4.09
C VAL A 50 -0.98 11.65 -5.28
N HIS A 51 -0.35 11.54 -6.44
CA HIS A 51 -0.90 12.01 -7.69
C HIS A 51 -1.83 10.94 -8.27
N THR A 52 -3.14 11.18 -8.17
CA THR A 52 -4.15 10.32 -8.78
C THR A 52 -4.73 10.97 -10.03
N ARG A 53 -5.44 10.19 -10.86
CA ARG A 53 -6.17 10.74 -12.01
C ARG A 53 -7.24 11.78 -11.62
N LYS A 54 -7.73 11.71 -10.38
CA LYS A 54 -8.74 12.64 -9.83
C LYS A 54 -8.13 13.90 -9.22
N GLY A 55 -6.80 13.96 -9.12
CA GLY A 55 -6.06 15.06 -8.50
C GLY A 55 -5.09 14.57 -7.43
N ILE A 56 -4.55 15.54 -6.69
CA ILE A 56 -3.57 15.28 -5.62
C ILE A 56 -4.34 14.97 -4.34
N LEU A 57 -4.02 13.82 -3.72
CA LEU A 57 -4.56 13.41 -2.42
C LEU A 57 -3.48 13.51 -1.35
N THR A 58 -3.85 13.96 -0.15
CA THR A 58 -2.97 13.98 1.01
C THR A 58 -2.98 12.62 1.70
N VAL A 59 -1.79 12.15 2.09
CA VAL A 59 -1.57 10.90 2.83
C VAL A 59 -1.00 11.26 4.20
N PHE A 60 -1.58 10.68 5.26
CA PHE A 60 -1.05 10.79 6.61
C PHE A 60 -0.36 9.50 7.05
N ALA A 61 0.47 9.62 8.08
CA ALA A 61 1.14 8.47 8.68
C ALA A 61 0.12 7.40 9.09
N GLY A 62 0.31 6.17 8.62
CA GLY A 62 -0.57 5.05 8.87
C GLY A 62 -1.71 4.87 7.87
N ASP A 63 -1.91 5.80 6.93
CA ASP A 63 -2.84 5.61 5.82
C ASP A 63 -2.33 4.53 4.85
N TRP A 64 -3.26 3.88 4.17
CA TRP A 64 -2.98 2.87 3.16
C TRP A 64 -3.00 3.46 1.76
N ILE A 65 -2.00 3.09 0.98
CA ILE A 65 -1.91 3.42 -0.43
C ILE A 65 -2.21 2.14 -1.21
N ILE A 66 -3.35 2.17 -1.89
CA ILE A 66 -3.89 1.06 -2.65
C ILE A 66 -3.55 1.27 -4.12
N THR A 67 -2.95 0.25 -4.72
CA THR A 67 -2.65 0.18 -6.14
C THR A 67 -3.64 -0.79 -6.78
N GLU A 68 -4.52 -0.26 -7.62
CA GLU A 68 -5.47 -1.07 -8.39
C GLU A 68 -4.75 -1.77 -9.56
N PRO A 69 -5.31 -2.87 -10.12
CA PRO A 69 -4.66 -3.63 -11.21
C PRO A 69 -4.41 -2.83 -12.49
N ASN A 70 -5.05 -1.66 -12.64
CA ASN A 70 -4.86 -0.74 -13.75
C ASN A 70 -3.70 0.27 -13.50
N GLY A 71 -3.02 0.18 -12.36
CA GLY A 71 -1.98 1.11 -11.92
C GLY A 71 -2.51 2.41 -11.28
N GLU A 72 -3.82 2.52 -11.04
CA GLU A 72 -4.39 3.67 -10.34
C GLU A 72 -4.12 3.59 -8.83
N LEU A 73 -3.69 4.72 -8.27
CA LEU A 73 -3.40 4.85 -6.85
C LEU A 73 -4.57 5.49 -6.11
N HIS A 74 -4.87 4.96 -4.92
CA HIS A 74 -5.87 5.50 -4.00
C HIS A 74 -5.33 5.55 -2.58
N VAL A 75 -5.75 6.57 -1.83
CA VAL A 75 -5.45 6.72 -0.42
C VAL A 75 -6.67 6.28 0.39
N CYS A 76 -6.47 5.44 1.39
CA CYS A 76 -7.52 4.99 2.29
C CYS A 76 -7.03 5.07 3.74
N GLN A 77 -7.86 5.66 4.61
CA GLN A 77 -7.53 5.73 6.03
C GLN A 77 -7.47 4.33 6.64
N HIS A 78 -6.54 4.12 7.57
CA HIS A 78 -6.35 2.83 8.27
C HIS A 78 -7.66 2.18 8.72
N ARG A 79 -8.48 2.92 9.45
CA ARG A 79 -9.76 2.44 9.99
C ARG A 79 -10.75 2.04 8.90
N LEU A 80 -10.77 2.75 7.77
CA LEU A 80 -11.63 2.41 6.64
C LEU A 80 -11.08 1.20 5.88
N PHE A 81 -9.76 1.10 5.77
CA PHE A 81 -9.10 -0.02 5.13
C PHE A 81 -9.44 -1.34 5.84
N GLU A 82 -9.27 -1.41 7.16
CA GLU A 82 -9.61 -2.60 7.96
C GLU A 82 -11.08 -3.00 7.87
N GLN A 83 -11.99 -2.03 7.68
CA GLN A 83 -13.42 -2.31 7.54
C GLN A 83 -13.82 -2.80 6.15
N ASN A 84 -13.03 -2.45 5.12
CA ASN A 84 -13.41 -2.68 3.72
C ASN A 84 -12.56 -3.75 3.04
N TYR A 85 -11.42 -4.12 3.59
CA TYR A 85 -10.45 -5.02 2.96
C TYR A 85 -10.07 -6.17 3.88
N ALA A 86 -9.92 -7.35 3.29
CA ALA A 86 -9.35 -8.52 3.92
C ALA A 86 -8.02 -8.91 3.25
N PRO A 87 -7.02 -9.38 4.01
CA PRO A 87 -5.80 -9.93 3.43
C PRO A 87 -6.12 -11.14 2.56
N VAL A 88 -5.46 -11.22 1.41
CA VAL A 88 -5.52 -12.40 0.53
C VAL A 88 -4.30 -13.25 0.83
N GLU A 89 -4.52 -14.46 1.33
CA GLU A 89 -3.48 -15.48 1.38
C GLU A 89 -3.18 -15.87 -0.06
N VAL A 90 -2.08 -15.34 -0.58
CA VAL A 90 -1.51 -15.88 -1.82
C VAL A 90 -0.88 -17.19 -1.38
N ASP A 91 -1.59 -18.30 -1.57
CA ASP A 91 -1.01 -19.63 -1.56
C ASP A 91 0.14 -19.62 -2.56
N THR A 92 1.32 -19.25 -2.09
CA THR A 92 2.57 -19.66 -2.70
C THR A 92 2.53 -21.16 -2.53
N GLU A 93 2.00 -21.85 -3.55
CA GLU A 93 2.18 -23.27 -3.74
C GLU A 93 3.65 -23.54 -3.38
N PRO A 94 3.95 -24.38 -2.36
CA PRO A 94 5.32 -24.68 -2.05
C PRO A 94 5.90 -25.27 -3.32
N GLY A 95 6.81 -24.53 -3.96
CA GLY A 95 7.43 -24.93 -5.22
C GLY A 95 7.83 -26.40 -5.14
N PRO A 96 7.68 -27.16 -6.25
CA PRO A 96 7.63 -28.61 -6.24
C PRO A 96 8.70 -29.15 -5.31
N ALA A 97 8.25 -29.81 -4.23
CA ALA A 97 9.09 -30.32 -3.16
C ALA A 97 10.37 -30.88 -3.77
N ALA A 98 11.51 -30.29 -3.39
CA ALA A 98 12.81 -30.74 -3.87
C ALA A 98 12.86 -32.27 -3.74
N PRO A 99 13.26 -33.01 -4.79
CA PRO A 99 13.28 -34.47 -4.73
C PRO A 99 14.16 -34.87 -3.54
N SER A 100 13.58 -35.65 -2.62
CA SER A 100 14.28 -36.13 -1.43
C SER A 100 15.62 -36.74 -1.81
N PRO A 101 16.72 -36.47 -1.08
CA PRO A 101 17.97 -37.16 -1.32
C PRO A 101 17.73 -38.65 -1.11
N ILE A 102 17.93 -39.43 -2.17
CA ILE A 102 17.91 -40.90 -2.14
C ILE A 102 19.04 -41.31 -1.19
N GLU A 103 18.70 -41.67 0.05
CA GLU A 103 19.66 -42.28 0.97
C GLU A 103 20.10 -43.61 0.36
N THR A 104 21.28 -43.58 -0.27
CA THR A 104 21.98 -44.78 -0.72
C THR A 104 22.56 -45.44 0.53
N GLY A 105 21.91 -46.52 0.96
CA GLY A 105 22.43 -47.38 2.01
C GLY A 105 23.77 -48.00 1.63
N ILE A 106 24.70 -47.97 2.57
CA ILE A 106 25.88 -48.84 2.64
C ILE A 106 25.96 -49.37 4.06
#